data_AF-C7IXH2-F1
#
_entry.id   AF-C7IXH2-F1
#
_cell.length_a   1.000
_cell.length_b   1.000
_cell.length_c   1.000
_cell.angle_alpha   90.00
_cell.angle_beta   90.00
_cell.angle_gamma   90.00
#
_symmetry.space_group_name_H-M   'P 1'
#
loop_
_entity.id
_entity.type
_entity.pdbx_description
1 polymer ?
#
loop_
_entity_poly.entity_id
_entity_poly.type
_entity_poly.pdbx_seq_one_letter_code
_entity_poly.pdbx_strand_id
1 'polypeptide(L)'
;MRQGYENPREATGRIVCANCHLANKPVDIEVPQAVLPDTVFEAVLRIPYDMQLKQVLANGKKGGLNASRRQKQQTAMGIGNGPD
;
A
#
# COMPACT_ATOMS: atom_id res chain seq x y z
N MET A 1 13.37 -1.17 -2.09
CA MET A 1 13.00 0.26 -1.93
C MET A 1 13.78 0.98 -0.83
N ARG A 2 13.70 0.60 0.47
CA ARG A 2 14.25 1.40 1.59
C ARG A 2 15.72 1.83 1.48
N GLN A 3 16.58 1.05 0.81
CA GLN A 3 18.01 1.36 0.67
C GLN A 3 18.36 2.17 -0.59
N GLY A 4 17.42 2.31 -1.54
CA GLY A 4 17.67 2.94 -2.84
C GLY A 4 16.95 4.28 -3.05
N TYR A 5 16.07 4.67 -2.13
CA TYR A 5 15.28 5.89 -2.22
C TYR A 5 15.11 6.48 -0.83
N GLU A 6 15.53 7.74 -0.66
CA GLU A 6 15.35 8.49 0.59
C GLU A 6 13.87 8.77 0.84
N ASN A 7 13.13 9.18 -0.21
CA ASN A 7 11.69 9.40 -0.14
C ASN A 7 10.96 8.34 -0.99
N PRO A 8 9.98 7.60 -0.43
CA PRO A 8 9.20 6.63 -1.19
C PRO A 8 8.24 7.26 -2.22
N ARG A 9 8.03 8.58 -2.18
CA ARG A 9 7.16 9.33 -3.09
C ARG A 9 7.95 10.41 -3.82
N GLU A 10 7.93 10.36 -5.14
CA GLU A 10 8.51 11.38 -6.02
C GLU A 10 7.65 12.65 -6.03
N ALA A 11 8.22 13.79 -6.45
CA ALA A 11 7.50 15.08 -6.53
C ALA A 11 6.28 15.03 -7.46
N THR A 12 6.30 14.15 -8.46
CA THR A 12 5.17 13.87 -9.38
C THR A 12 4.03 13.12 -8.69
N GLY A 13 4.22 12.65 -7.46
CA GLY A 13 3.30 11.78 -6.73
C GLY A 13 3.51 10.29 -7.02
N ARG A 14 4.39 9.93 -7.96
CA ARG A 14 4.73 8.54 -8.27
C ARG A 14 5.42 7.86 -7.08
N ILE A 15 5.01 6.64 -6.76
CA ILE A 15 5.65 5.83 -5.72
C ILE A 15 6.78 5.01 -6.35
N VAL A 16 7.94 4.98 -5.69
CA VAL A 16 9.17 4.36 -6.22
C VAL A 16 9.04 2.85 -6.48
N CYS A 17 8.01 2.19 -5.95
CA CYS A 17 7.61 0.83 -6.30
C CYS A 17 7.42 0.64 -7.81
N ALA A 18 6.92 1.66 -8.51
CA ALA A 18 6.68 1.64 -9.95
C ALA A 18 7.97 1.59 -10.80
N ASN A 19 9.15 1.81 -10.21
CA ASN A 19 10.43 1.73 -10.92
C ASN A 19 10.88 0.28 -11.16
N CYS A 20 10.28 -0.69 -10.47
CA CYS A 20 10.50 -2.13 -10.71
C CYS A 20 9.20 -2.89 -11.02
N HIS A 21 8.08 -2.51 -10.39
CA HIS A 21 6.78 -3.12 -10.66
C HIS A 21 6.07 -2.35 -11.77
N LEU A 22 6.38 -2.72 -13.01
CA LEU A 22 5.97 -1.97 -14.22
C LEU A 22 4.49 -2.12 -14.57
N ALA A 23 3.86 -3.22 -14.15
CA ALA A 23 2.45 -3.47 -14.40
C ALA A 23 1.58 -2.63 -13.45
N ASN A 24 0.65 -1.86 -14.00
CA ASN A 24 -0.32 -1.11 -13.21
C ASN A 24 -1.48 -2.01 -12.75
N LYS A 25 -1.78 -2.00 -11.46
CA LYS A 25 -2.94 -2.67 -10.88
C LYS A 25 -3.58 -1.74 -9.84
N PRO A 26 -4.93 -1.66 -9.79
CA PRO A 26 -5.60 -0.80 -8.84
C PRO A 26 -5.32 -1.25 -7.40
N VAL A 27 -5.34 -0.28 -6.49
CA VAL A 27 -5.32 -0.46 -5.04
C VAL A 27 -6.36 0.48 -4.46
N ASP A 28 -7.08 0.03 -3.43
CA ASP A 28 -8.09 0.85 -2.76
C ASP A 28 -7.70 1.11 -1.31
N ILE A 29 -7.95 2.31 -0.83
CA ILE A 29 -7.74 2.71 0.56
C ILE A 29 -9.04 3.33 1.10
N GLU A 30 -9.50 2.82 2.22
CA GLU A 30 -10.65 3.36 2.96
C GLU A 30 -10.16 3.88 4.31
N VAL A 31 -10.53 5.11 4.65
CA VAL A 31 -10.27 5.76 5.94
C VAL A 31 -11.53 6.50 6.38
N PRO A 32 -11.73 6.73 7.69
CA PRO A 32 -12.80 7.60 8.16
C PRO A 32 -12.71 9.00 7.55
N GLN A 33 -13.86 9.62 7.26
CA GLN A 33 -13.91 10.95 6.66
C GLN A 33 -13.31 12.03 7.56
N ALA A 34 -13.42 11.86 8.88
CA ALA A 34 -12.81 12.72 9.89
C ALA A 34 -12.33 11.88 11.08
N VAL A 35 -11.27 12.34 11.74
CA VAL A 35 -10.72 11.75 12.96
C VAL A 35 -10.38 12.87 13.94
N LEU A 36 -10.59 12.63 15.23
CA LEU A 36 -10.15 13.56 16.26
C LEU A 36 -8.62 13.52 16.43
N PRO A 37 -8.00 14.61 16.91
CA PRO A 37 -6.61 14.58 17.34
C PRO A 37 -6.35 13.44 18.34
N ASP A 38 -5.16 12.85 18.28
CA ASP A 38 -4.68 11.79 19.16
C ASP A 38 -5.60 10.55 19.23
N THR A 39 -6.46 10.38 18.23
CA THR A 39 -7.37 9.24 18.12
C THR A 39 -6.82 8.21 17.15
N VAL A 40 -6.87 6.96 17.57
CA VAL A 40 -6.50 5.82 16.72
C VAL A 40 -7.65 5.49 15.77
N PHE A 41 -7.33 5.35 14.49
CA PHE A 41 -8.27 4.90 13.47
C PHE A 41 -7.66 3.82 12.57
N GLU A 42 -8.53 3.12 11.85
CA GLU A 42 -8.15 2.09 10.89
C GLU A 42 -8.13 2.64 9.48
N ALA A 43 -7.02 2.45 8.77
CA ALA A 43 -6.97 2.54 7.32
C ALA A 43 -7.07 1.13 6.74
N VAL A 44 -8.09 0.87 5.92
CA VAL A 44 -8.28 -0.43 5.27
C VAL A 44 -7.67 -0.36 3.87
N LEU A 45 -6.59 -1.12 3.64
CA LEU A 45 -5.94 -1.25 2.34
C LEU A 45 -6.40 -2.52 1.62
N ARG A 46 -6.92 -2.40 0.40
CA ARG A 46 -7.28 -3.52 -0.49
C ARG A 46 -6.38 -3.54 -1.73
N ILE A 47 -5.83 -4.70 -2.04
CA ILE A 47 -5.02 -4.95 -3.25
C ILE A 47 -5.70 -6.09 -4.03
N PRO A 48 -6.64 -5.78 -4.93
CA PRO A 48 -7.36 -6.80 -5.68
C PRO A 48 -6.44 -7.51 -6.68
N TYR A 49 -6.49 -8.84 -6.66
CA TYR A 49 -5.92 -9.69 -7.71
C TYR A 49 -6.73 -10.98 -7.83
N ASP A 50 -6.69 -11.58 -9.01
CA ASP A 50 -7.32 -12.88 -9.24
C ASP A 50 -6.52 -13.98 -8.53
N MET A 51 -7.10 -14.57 -7.49
CA MET A 51 -6.49 -15.62 -6.69
C MET A 51 -6.36 -16.96 -7.41
N GLN A 52 -7.04 -17.14 -8.54
CA GLN A 52 -6.91 -18.34 -9.38
C GLN A 52 -5.65 -18.28 -10.27
N LEU A 53 -5.13 -17.08 -10.52
CA LEU A 53 -3.93 -16.90 -11.34
C LEU A 53 -2.65 -17.23 -10.55
N LYS A 54 -1.69 -17.81 -11.26
CA LYS A 54 -0.36 -18.15 -10.74
C LYS A 54 0.70 -17.30 -11.45
N GLN A 55 1.67 -16.80 -10.68
CA GLN A 55 2.86 -16.10 -11.20
C GLN A 55 4.00 -17.08 -11.46
N VAL A 56 4.94 -16.68 -12.32
CA VAL A 56 6.22 -17.37 -12.47
C VAL A 56 7.12 -16.99 -11.29
N LEU A 57 7.60 -17.98 -10.56
CA LEU A 57 8.53 -17.81 -9.43
C LEU A 57 9.98 -17.71 -9.94
N ALA A 58 10.90 -17.33 -9.05
CA ALA A 58 12.33 -17.21 -9.38
C ALA A 58 12.96 -18.50 -9.93
N ASN A 59 12.40 -19.66 -9.58
CA ASN A 59 12.84 -20.97 -10.10
C ASN A 59 12.15 -21.38 -11.42
N GLY A 60 11.42 -20.47 -12.06
CA GLY A 60 10.70 -20.70 -13.32
C GLY A 60 9.37 -21.45 -13.18
N LYS A 61 9.00 -21.97 -12.00
CA LYS A 61 7.73 -22.69 -11.80
C LYS A 61 6.57 -21.73 -11.55
N LYS A 62 5.35 -22.15 -11.87
CA LYS A 62 4.12 -21.40 -11.54
C LYS A 62 3.73 -21.59 -10.07
N GLY A 63 3.50 -20.50 -9.35
CA GLY A 63 3.08 -20.49 -7.94
C GLY A 63 2.15 -19.33 -7.62
N GLY A 64 1.66 -19.27 -6.37
CA GLY A 64 0.77 -18.19 -5.93
C GLY A 64 1.45 -16.80 -5.99
N LEU A 65 0.64 -15.76 -6.15
CA LEU A 65 1.12 -14.38 -6.05
C LEU A 65 1.44 -14.03 -4.59
N ASN A 66 2.62 -13.46 -4.38
CA ASN A 66 2.96 -12.80 -3.13
C ASN A 66 2.48 -11.35 -3.23
N ALA A 67 1.19 -11.12 -2.98
CA ALA A 67 0.77 -9.81 -2.51
C ALA A 67 1.11 -9.74 -1.01
N SER A 68 1.32 -8.54 -0.48
CA SER A 68 1.22 -8.28 0.95
C SER A 68 -0.19 -8.72 1.40
N ARG A 69 -0.37 -10.01 1.74
CA ARG A 69 -1.67 -10.53 2.15
C ARG A 69 -2.11 -9.75 3.37
N ARG A 70 -3.17 -8.96 3.20
CA ARG A 70 -4.33 -8.78 4.08
C ARG A 70 -5.06 -7.55 3.55
N GLN A 71 -6.37 -7.49 3.75
CA GLN A 71 -7.00 -6.21 4.09
C GLN A 71 -6.21 -5.68 5.29
N LYS A 72 -5.14 -4.93 5.05
CA LYS A 72 -4.24 -4.56 6.12
C LYS A 72 -4.92 -3.35 6.75
N GLN A 73 -5.63 -3.60 7.85
CA GLN A 73 -5.97 -2.57 8.81
C GLN A 73 -4.64 -2.03 9.31
N GLN A 74 -4.25 -0.88 8.77
CA GLN A 74 -3.12 -0.14 9.26
C GLN A 74 -3.68 0.82 10.30
N THR A 75 -3.30 0.62 11.55
CA THR A 75 -3.61 1.53 12.63
C THR A 75 -2.81 2.82 12.43
N ALA A 76 -3.48 3.94 12.33
CA ALA A 76 -2.90 5.26 12.25
C ALA A 76 -3.46 6.16 13.36
N MET A 77 -2.68 7.16 13.78
CA MET A 77 -3.10 8.13 14.78
C MET A 77 -3.42 9.44 14.07
N GLY A 78 -4.58 10.03 14.37
CA GLY A 78 -4.98 11.33 13.87
C GLY A 78 -4.04 12.41 14.40
N ILE A 79 -3.24 13.00 13.51
CA ILE A 79 -2.44 14.18 13.84
C ILE A 79 -3.36 15.40 13.79
N GLY A 80 -3.76 15.90 14.96
CA GLY A 80 -4.44 17.19 15.03
C GLY A 80 -3.46 18.30 14.71
N ASN A 81 -3.76 19.15 13.73
CA ASN A 81 -3.23 20.51 13.80
C ASN A 81 -3.90 21.16 15.01
N GLY A 82 -3.11 21.67 15.94
CA GLY A 82 -3.62 22.48 17.06
C GLY A 82 -4.50 23.63 16.55
N PRO A 83 -5.39 24.17 17.39
CA PRO A 83 -6.32 25.22 16.95
C PRO A 83 -5.52 26.46 16.55
N ASP A 84 -6.03 27.15 15.52
CA ASP A 84 -5.65 28.45 14.96
C ASP A 84 -4.61 29.30 15.73
#